data_AF-A0A1G8FVA7-F1
#
_entry.id   AF-A0A1G8FVA7-F1
#
_cell.length_a   1.000
_cell.length_b   1.000
_cell.length_c   1.000
_cell.angle_alpha   90.00
_cell.angle_beta   90.00
_cell.angle_gamma   90.00
#
_symmetry.space_group_name_H-M   'P 1'
#
loop_
_entity.id
_entity.type
_entity.pdbx_description
1 polymer ?
#
loop_
_entity_poly.entity_id
_entity_poly.type
_entity_poly.pdbx_seq_one_letter_code
_entity_poly.pdbx_strand_id
1 'polypeptide(L)'
;MSRKQKYNFEFKLRIVTIILEGKDSMRGLSRSEKISEFNLYFWLKLYEVYGEQGLHGISKNKFTIEEKIHIIQEHQNSDLSLTDTCVRYRISNPSVLFQWIRKFKSKGFKGLEDNRGVHLKKNKT
;
A
#
# COMPACT_ATOMS: atom_id res chain seq x y z
N MET A 1 -5.40 20.84 7.53
CA MET A 1 -5.20 19.92 8.67
C MET A 1 -4.62 18.61 8.16
N SER A 2 -3.46 18.18 8.65
CA SER A 2 -2.83 16.92 8.23
C SER A 2 -3.62 15.72 8.76
N ARG A 3 -3.93 14.73 7.90
CA ARG A 3 -4.61 13.50 8.33
C ARG A 3 -3.61 12.69 9.16
N LYS A 4 -3.78 12.68 10.48
CA LYS A 4 -2.95 11.91 11.43
C LYS A 4 -2.95 10.44 11.02
N GLN A 5 -1.77 9.83 10.91
CA GLN A 5 -1.66 8.40 10.66
C GLN A 5 -2.28 7.65 11.84
N LYS A 6 -3.21 6.72 11.57
CA LYS A 6 -3.97 6.01 12.61
C LYS A 6 -3.08 5.22 13.57
N TYR A 7 -2.00 4.65 13.05
CA TYR A 7 -1.04 3.82 13.79
C TYR A 7 0.36 4.42 13.66
N ASN A 8 1.01 4.73 14.79
CA ASN A 8 2.37 5.27 14.82
C ASN A 8 3.41 4.14 14.67
N PHE A 9 4.69 4.52 14.61
CA PHE A 9 5.81 3.60 14.45
C PHE A 9 5.90 2.60 15.61
N GLU A 10 5.96 3.09 16.85
CA GLU A 10 6.12 2.26 18.07
C GLU A 10 5.03 1.19 18.18
N PHE A 11 3.79 1.56 17.87
CA PHE A 11 2.68 0.63 17.88
C PHE A 11 2.87 -0.49 16.85
N LYS A 12 3.27 -0.16 15.63
CA LYS A 12 3.53 -1.18 14.59
C LYS A 12 4.70 -2.07 14.95
N LEU A 13 5.76 -1.49 15.52
CA LEU A 13 6.94 -2.24 15.96
C LEU A 13 6.55 -3.27 17.01
N ARG A 14 5.82 -2.86 18.06
CA ARG A 14 5.29 -3.78 19.09
C ARG A 14 4.53 -4.94 18.47
N ILE A 15 3.61 -4.65 17.55
CA ILE A 15 2.76 -5.65 16.91
C ILE A 15 3.59 -6.66 16.10
N VAL A 16 4.53 -6.18 15.29
CA VAL A 16 5.39 -7.06 14.49
C VAL A 16 6.29 -7.91 15.38
N THR A 17 6.83 -7.35 16.47
CA THR A 17 7.63 -8.09 17.45
C THR A 17 6.81 -9.23 18.09
N ILE A 18 5.56 -8.97 18.52
CA ILE A 18 4.69 -10.02 19.07
C ILE A 18 4.48 -11.17 18.07
N ILE A 19 4.29 -10.85 16.78
CA ILE A 19 4.11 -11.85 15.72
C ILE A 19 5.40 -12.66 15.52
N LEU A 20 6.56 -12.00 15.43
CA LEU A 20 7.85 -12.64 15.19
C LEU A 20 8.29 -13.54 16.36
N GLU A 21 7.99 -13.14 17.60
CA GLU A 21 8.27 -13.93 18.79
C GLU A 21 7.25 -15.07 19.00
N GLY A 22 6.22 -15.16 18.16
CA GLY A 22 5.16 -16.18 18.29
C GLY A 22 4.29 -16.02 19.53
N LYS A 23 4.27 -14.83 20.15
CA LYS A 23 3.51 -14.56 21.38
C LYS A 23 2.00 -14.44 21.15
N ASP A 24 1.59 -14.06 19.94
CA ASP A 24 0.19 -14.10 19.50
C ASP A 24 0.12 -14.28 17.97
N SER A 25 -1.01 -14.82 17.51
CA SER A 25 -1.34 -14.94 16.09
C SER A 25 -1.86 -13.62 15.51
N MET A 26 -1.78 -13.46 14.18
CA MET A 26 -2.41 -12.32 13.50
C MET A 26 -3.92 -12.22 13.78
N ARG A 27 -4.60 -13.36 13.90
CA ARG A 27 -6.04 -13.41 14.21
C ARG A 27 -6.34 -12.96 15.64
N GLY A 28 -5.49 -13.34 16.60
CA GLY A 28 -5.58 -12.89 17.99
C GLY A 28 -5.40 -11.37 18.10
N LEU A 29 -4.32 -10.86 17.52
CA LEU A 29 -4.01 -9.43 17.44
C LEU A 29 -5.10 -8.63 16.71
N SER A 30 -5.66 -9.17 15.63
CA SER A 30 -6.74 -8.52 14.90
C SER A 30 -7.96 -8.26 15.80
N ARG A 31 -8.31 -9.24 16.64
CA ARG A 31 -9.44 -9.16 17.58
C ARG A 31 -9.16 -8.22 18.75
N SER A 32 -8.01 -8.38 19.40
CA SER A 32 -7.65 -7.62 20.61
C SER A 32 -7.41 -6.14 20.29
N GLU A 33 -6.68 -5.86 19.21
CA GLU A 33 -6.28 -4.49 18.82
C GLU A 33 -7.26 -3.83 17.83
N LYS A 34 -8.26 -4.58 17.35
CA LYS A 34 -9.27 -4.13 16.35
C LYS A 34 -8.60 -3.63 15.07
N ILE A 35 -7.68 -4.42 14.54
CA ILE A 35 -6.90 -4.15 13.32
C ILE A 35 -7.21 -5.21 12.28
N SER A 36 -7.24 -4.84 11.00
CA SER A 36 -7.40 -5.85 9.94
C SER A 36 -6.18 -6.77 9.89
N GLU A 37 -6.42 -8.07 9.73
CA GLU A 37 -5.34 -9.07 9.53
C GLU A 37 -4.42 -8.67 8.37
N PHE A 38 -4.98 -8.06 7.31
CA PHE A 38 -4.18 -7.51 6.21
C PHE A 38 -3.14 -6.47 6.66
N ASN A 39 -3.48 -5.54 7.57
CA ASN A 39 -2.50 -4.54 8.03
C ASN A 39 -1.37 -5.20 8.81
N LEU A 40 -1.69 -6.20 9.63
CA LEU A 40 -0.71 -6.97 10.40
C LEU A 40 0.25 -7.70 9.45
N TYR A 41 -0.32 -8.43 8.49
CA TYR A 41 0.44 -9.11 7.44
C TYR A 41 1.32 -8.14 6.64
N PHE A 42 0.76 -7.01 6.22
CA PHE A 42 1.49 -6.04 5.41
C PHE A 42 2.63 -5.35 6.19
N TRP A 43 2.43 -5.03 7.47
CA TRP A 43 3.51 -4.50 8.32
C TRP A 43 4.60 -5.52 8.56
N LEU A 44 4.24 -6.79 8.77
CA LEU A 44 5.21 -7.88 8.88
C LEU A 44 6.07 -7.96 7.59
N LYS A 45 5.45 -8.01 6.42
CA LYS A 45 6.16 -8.06 5.13
C LYS A 45 7.07 -6.85 4.89
N LEU A 46 6.62 -5.65 5.29
CA LEU A 46 7.46 -4.45 5.23
C LEU A 46 8.68 -4.55 6.16
N TYR A 47 8.49 -5.10 7.36
CA TYR A 47 9.57 -5.32 8.32
C TYR A 47 10.56 -6.39 7.84
N GLU A 48 10.08 -7.49 7.27
CA GLU A 48 10.94 -8.54 6.71
C GLU A 48 11.86 -8.00 5.59
N VAL A 49 11.36 -7.07 4.77
CA VAL A 49 12.12 -6.51 3.64
C VAL A 49 13.00 -5.32 4.03
N TYR A 50 12.53 -4.45 4.93
CA TYR A 50 13.19 -3.15 5.22
C TYR A 50 13.57 -2.95 6.69
N GLY A 51 13.37 -3.95 7.55
CA GLY A 51 13.48 -3.81 8.99
C GLY A 51 12.54 -2.74 9.55
N GLU A 52 12.96 -2.07 10.62
CA GLU A 52 12.21 -1.00 11.27
C GLU A 52 11.85 0.16 10.30
N GLN A 53 12.72 0.42 9.31
CA GLN A 53 12.48 1.46 8.29
C GLN A 53 11.25 1.18 7.42
N GLY A 54 10.77 -0.07 7.37
CA GLY A 54 9.51 -0.43 6.72
C GLY A 54 8.27 0.04 7.48
N LEU A 55 8.39 0.30 8.79
CA LEU A 55 7.26 0.65 9.67
C LEU A 55 7.03 2.16 9.78
N HIS A 56 8.07 2.96 9.51
CA HIS A 56 7.96 4.39 9.25
C HIS A 56 7.11 4.56 7.99
N GLY A 57 5.85 4.94 8.20
CA GLY A 57 4.77 4.71 7.25
C GLY A 57 5.07 5.09 5.80
N ILE A 58 4.40 4.40 4.89
CA ILE A 58 4.43 4.73 3.47
C ILE A 58 3.97 6.18 3.30
N SER A 59 4.91 7.05 2.92
CA SER A 59 4.63 8.41 2.46
C SER A 59 3.56 8.35 1.36
N LYS A 60 2.74 9.40 1.25
CA LYS A 60 1.89 9.58 0.06
C LYS A 60 2.80 9.89 -1.13
N ASN A 61 3.53 8.89 -1.61
CA ASN A 61 4.35 9.00 -2.79
C ASN A 61 3.42 9.31 -3.95
N LYS A 62 3.62 10.47 -4.56
CA LYS A 62 2.96 10.82 -5.81
C LYS A 62 3.72 10.09 -6.91
N PHE A 63 3.23 8.92 -7.28
CA PHE A 63 3.79 8.21 -8.42
C PHE A 63 3.45 8.94 -9.72
N THR A 64 4.45 9.20 -10.55
CA THR A 64 4.27 9.71 -11.91
C THR A 64 3.57 8.67 -12.78
N ILE A 65 3.18 9.04 -13.99
CA ILE A 65 2.56 8.08 -14.92
C ILE A 65 3.60 7.04 -15.35
N GLU A 66 4.82 7.48 -15.60
CA GLU A 66 5.96 6.66 -16.02
C GLU A 66 6.31 5.63 -14.93
N GLU A 67 6.39 6.06 -13.67
CA GLU A 67 6.63 5.16 -12.53
C GLU A 67 5.53 4.11 -12.41
N LYS A 68 4.25 4.50 -12.53
CA LYS A 68 3.14 3.54 -12.49
C LYS A 68 3.24 2.51 -13.60
N ILE A 69 3.63 2.91 -14.80
CA ILE A 69 3.78 2.00 -15.95
C ILE A 69 4.92 1.03 -15.69
N HIS A 70 6.06 1.53 -15.22
CA HIS A 70 7.20 0.70 -14.86
C HIS A 70 6.80 -0.36 -13.82
N ILE A 71 6.10 0.04 -12.76
CA ILE A 71 5.61 -0.86 -11.71
C ILE A 71 4.64 -1.90 -12.27
N ILE A 72 3.70 -1.50 -13.15
CA ILE A 72 2.77 -2.43 -13.80
C ILE A 72 3.53 -3.45 -14.64
N GLN A 73 4.49 -3.00 -15.46
CA GLN A 73 5.27 -3.87 -16.32
C GLN A 73 6.14 -4.84 -15.51
N GLU A 74 6.81 -4.37 -14.45
CA GLU A 74 7.58 -5.25 -13.57
C GLU A 74 6.66 -6.30 -12.93
N HIS A 75 5.49 -5.90 -12.42
CA HIS A 75 4.54 -6.85 -11.83
C HIS A 75 4.07 -7.90 -12.85
N GLN A 76 3.83 -7.51 -14.11
CA GLN A 76 3.41 -8.43 -15.15
C GLN A 76 4.52 -9.37 -15.63
N ASN A 77 5.77 -8.96 -15.50
CA ASN A 77 6.95 -9.71 -15.95
C ASN A 77 7.66 -10.47 -14.81
N SER A 78 7.13 -10.42 -13.59
CA SER A 78 7.68 -11.10 -12.43
C SER A 78 6.65 -12.02 -11.79
N ASP A 79 7.12 -12.96 -10.97
CA ASP A 79 6.26 -13.85 -10.19
C ASP A 79 5.79 -13.22 -8.86
N LEU A 80 5.92 -11.89 -8.72
CA LEU A 80 5.55 -11.19 -7.50
C LEU A 80 4.02 -11.10 -7.37
N SER A 81 3.51 -11.41 -6.18
CA SER A 81 2.12 -11.10 -5.85
C SER A 81 1.88 -9.59 -5.85
N LEU A 82 0.62 -9.16 -6.01
CA LEU A 82 0.26 -7.74 -5.86
C LEU A 82 0.76 -7.15 -4.54
N THR A 83 0.73 -7.94 -3.45
CA THR A 83 1.20 -7.49 -2.15
C THR A 83 2.71 -7.33 -2.13
N ASP A 84 3.47 -8.29 -2.68
CA ASP A 84 4.93 -8.20 -2.72
C ASP A 84 5.39 -7.04 -3.61
N THR A 85 4.73 -6.80 -4.75
CA THR A 85 4.98 -5.60 -5.57
C THR A 85 4.66 -4.32 -4.78
N CYS A 86 3.54 -4.30 -4.03
CA CYS A 86 3.22 -3.17 -3.18
C CYS A 86 4.23 -2.94 -2.06
N VAL A 87 4.78 -4.00 -1.45
CA VAL A 87 5.87 -3.90 -0.47
C VAL A 87 7.11 -3.30 -1.13
N ARG A 88 7.55 -3.87 -2.26
CA ARG A 88 8.73 -3.44 -3.02
C ARG A 88 8.70 -1.96 -3.38
N TYR A 89 7.56 -1.49 -3.86
CA TYR A 89 7.37 -0.10 -4.31
C TYR A 89 6.80 0.82 -3.25
N ARG A 90 6.62 0.33 -2.02
CA ARG A 90 5.98 1.07 -0.92
C ARG A 90 4.64 1.69 -1.38
N ILE A 91 3.78 0.87 -1.98
CA ILE A 91 2.40 1.20 -2.30
C ILE A 91 1.52 0.75 -1.14
N SER A 92 0.65 1.64 -0.65
CA SER A 92 -0.07 1.43 0.61
C SER A 92 -1.09 0.29 0.61
N ASN A 93 -1.58 -0.13 -0.56
CA ASN A 93 -2.61 -1.16 -0.66
C ASN A 93 -2.60 -1.83 -2.05
N PRO A 94 -2.67 -3.16 -2.15
CA PRO A 94 -2.85 -3.92 -3.40
C PRO A 94 -3.98 -3.41 -4.31
N SER A 95 -5.08 -2.92 -3.74
CA SER A 95 -6.19 -2.33 -4.50
C SER A 95 -5.78 -1.08 -5.29
N VAL A 96 -4.73 -0.37 -4.89
CA VAL A 96 -4.18 0.77 -5.64
C VAL A 96 -3.50 0.27 -6.91
N LEU A 97 -2.59 -0.70 -6.78
CA LEU A 97 -1.88 -1.30 -7.91
C LEU A 97 -2.85 -2.01 -8.86
N PHE A 98 -3.81 -2.77 -8.32
CA PHE A 98 -4.86 -3.42 -9.12
C PHE A 98 -5.66 -2.41 -9.95
N GLN A 99 -6.02 -1.26 -9.37
CA GLN A 99 -6.71 -0.21 -10.10
C GLN A 99 -5.85 0.40 -11.21
N TRP A 100 -4.55 0.57 -11.00
CA TRP A 100 -3.64 1.05 -12.05
C TRP A 100 -3.58 0.05 -13.20
N ILE A 101 -3.36 -1.24 -12.91
CA ILE A 101 -3.36 -2.31 -13.91
C ILE A 101 -4.66 -2.31 -14.71
N ARG A 102 -5.82 -2.26 -14.03
CA ARG A 102 -7.13 -2.27 -14.69
C ARG A 102 -7.32 -1.06 -15.61
N LYS A 103 -6.95 0.13 -15.15
CA LYS A 103 -7.09 1.37 -15.95
C LYS A 103 -6.13 1.39 -17.14
N PHE A 104 -4.90 0.93 -16.95
CA PHE A 104 -3.91 0.82 -18.00
C PHE A 104 -4.36 -0.17 -19.09
N LYS A 105 -4.86 -1.36 -18.70
CA LYS A 105 -5.44 -2.33 -19.64
C LYS A 105 -6.61 -1.77 -20.45
N SER A 106 -7.43 -0.91 -19.85
CA SER A 106 -8.63 -0.34 -20.50
C SER A 106 -8.34 0.88 -21.39
N LYS A 107 -7.41 1.75 -21.00
CA LYS A 107 -7.23 3.08 -21.64
C LYS A 107 -5.76 3.46 -21.88
N GLY A 108 -4.83 2.53 -21.70
CA GLY A 108 -3.39 2.78 -21.79
C GLY A 108 -2.94 3.90 -20.85
N PHE A 109 -2.02 4.74 -21.31
CA PHE A 109 -1.46 5.88 -20.60
C PHE A 109 -2.54 6.82 -20.03
N LYS A 110 -3.56 7.17 -20.84
CA LYS A 110 -4.67 8.05 -20.42
C LYS A 110 -5.47 7.50 -19.24
N GLY A 111 -5.43 6.18 -19.03
CA GLY A 111 -6.06 5.54 -17.88
C GLY A 111 -5.40 5.88 -16.54
N LEU A 112 -4.10 6.21 -16.55
CA LEU A 112 -3.31 6.44 -15.33
C LEU A 112 -3.25 7.91 -14.89
N GLU A 113 -3.78 8.82 -15.72
CA GLU A 113 -3.97 10.22 -15.41
C GLU A 113 -4.90 10.41 -14.20
N ASP A 114 -4.49 11.24 -13.24
CA ASP A 114 -5.30 11.55 -12.07
C ASP A 114 -6.38 12.57 -12.42
N ASN A 115 -7.59 12.07 -12.69
CA ASN A 115 -8.75 12.91 -12.99
C ASN A 115 -9.53 13.36 -11.74
N ARG A 116 -9.03 13.13 -10.52
CA ARG A 116 -9.70 13.55 -9.29
C ARG A 116 -9.80 15.08 -9.23
N GLY A 117 -11.02 15.60 -9.36
CA GLY A 117 -11.33 17.04 -9.35
C GLY A 117 -11.65 17.66 -10.71
N VAL A 118 -11.44 16.95 -11.82
CA VAL A 118 -11.74 17.45 -13.18
C VAL A 118 -13.26 17.59 -13.40
N HIS A 119 -14.06 16.70 -12.80
CA HIS A 119 -15.52 16.78 -12.85
C HIS A 119 -16.12 17.98 -12.09
N LEU A 120 -15.40 18.56 -11.12
CA LEU A 120 -15.91 19.72 -10.36
C LEU A 120 -15.84 21.03 -11.15
N LYS A 121 -15.03 21.10 -12.23
CA LYS A 121 -14.88 22.31 -13.05
C LYS A 121 -15.90 22.41 -14.18
N LYS A 122 -16.60 21.33 -14.54
CA LYS A 122 -17.54 21.32 -15.68
C LYS A 122 -18.95 21.83 -15.34
N ASN A 123 -19.28 22.05 -14.08
CA ASN A 123 -20.60 22.53 -13.64
C ASN A 123 -20.61 24.02 -13.25
N LYS A 124 -19.63 24.81 -13.73
CA LYS A 124 -19.60 26.28 -13.61
C LYS A 124 -19.45 26.89 -15.02
N THR A 125 -20.50 26.80 -15.81
CA THR A 125 -20.77 27.72 -16.93
C THR A 125 -22.26 27.74 -17.16
#